data_AF-A0A530RC86-F1
#
_entry.id   AF-A0A530RC86-F1
#
_cell.length_a   1.000
_cell.length_b   1.000
_cell.length_c   1.000
_cell.angle_alpha   90.00
_cell.angle_beta   90.00
_cell.angle_gamma   90.00
#
_symmetry.space_group_name_H-M   'P 1'
#
loop_
_entity.id
_entity.type
_entity.pdbx_description
1 polymer ?
#
loop_
_entity_poly.entity_id
_entity_poly.type
_entity_poly.pdbx_seq_one_letter_code
_entity_poly.pdbx_strand_id
1 'polypeptide(L)'
;MAIALVLVLVVVGSVLFHFLSPWWWTPIASNWDYIDNTIIITFWITGVVFAAVVLFMAYCVFRFRHREGNQAAYEPENKRLEWWLTIVTAIGV
;
A
#
# COMPACT_ATOMS: atom_id res chain seq x y z
N MET A 1 -3.50 -3.85 19.26
CA MET A 1 -4.04 -2.48 19.11
C MET A 1 -2.96 -1.46 18.79
N ALA A 2 -1.89 -1.35 19.60
CA ALA A 2 -0.75 -0.46 19.32
C ALA A 2 -0.20 -0.64 17.89
N ILE A 3 0.02 -1.88 17.44
CA ILE A 3 0.51 -2.16 16.08
C ILE A 3 -0.43 -1.64 14.99
N ALA A 4 -1.75 -1.79 15.11
CA ALA A 4 -2.68 -1.26 14.12
C ALA A 4 -2.60 0.27 14.01
N LEU A 5 -2.45 0.96 15.15
CA LEU A 5 -2.26 2.41 15.17
C LEU A 5 -0.92 2.81 14.54
N VAL A 6 0.16 2.09 14.85
CA VAL A 6 1.49 2.33 14.25
C VAL A 6 1.42 2.19 12.73
N LEU A 7 0.76 1.14 12.20
CA LEU A 7 0.60 0.94 10.76
C LEU A 7 -0.15 2.10 10.10
N VAL A 8 -1.24 2.57 10.71
CA VAL A 8 -1.99 3.74 10.21
C VAL A 8 -1.12 5.00 10.26
N LEU A 9 -0.38 5.21 11.35
CA LEU A 9 0.54 6.36 11.48
C LEU A 9 1.66 6.31 10.45
N VAL A 10 2.16 5.14 10.08
CA VAL A 10 3.15 5.00 9.00
C VAL A 10 2.56 5.45 7.68
N VAL A 11 1.34 5.03 7.32
CA VAL A 11 0.71 5.45 6.04
C VAL A 11 0.45 6.95 6.04
N VAL A 12 -0.19 7.47 7.09
CA VAL A 12 -0.50 8.91 7.20
C VAL A 12 0.79 9.72 7.22
N GLY A 13 1.79 9.29 7.98
CA GLY A 13 3.10 9.92 8.06
C GLY A 13 3.81 9.96 6.71
N SER A 14 3.84 8.84 5.98
CA SER A 14 4.45 8.79 4.64
C SER A 14 3.72 9.70 3.63
N VAL A 15 2.38 9.71 3.65
CA VAL A 15 1.58 10.55 2.74
C VAL A 15 1.78 12.03 3.06
N LEU A 16 1.67 12.42 4.33
CA LEU A 16 1.92 13.79 4.77
C LEU A 16 3.35 14.21 4.48
N PHE A 17 4.34 13.36 4.77
CA PHE A 17 5.73 13.63 4.47
C PHE A 17 5.91 13.86 2.98
N HIS A 18 5.37 13.02 2.10
CA HIS A 18 5.47 13.22 0.66
C HIS A 18 4.95 14.60 0.19
N PHE A 19 3.73 14.99 0.61
CA PHE A 19 3.13 16.27 0.20
C PHE A 19 3.79 17.50 0.84
N LEU A 20 4.29 17.37 2.08
CA LEU A 20 4.89 18.48 2.82
C LEU A 20 6.40 18.58 2.61
N SER A 21 7.03 17.52 2.10
CA SER A 21 8.47 17.50 1.87
C SER A 21 8.82 18.37 0.65
N PRO A 22 9.84 19.24 0.75
CA PRO A 22 10.36 19.98 -0.41
C PRO A 22 11.22 19.10 -1.34
N TRP A 23 11.27 17.78 -1.14
CA TRP A 23 12.20 16.85 -1.76
C TRP A 23 11.65 16.33 -3.10
N TRP A 24 11.11 17.26 -3.88
CA TRP A 24 10.62 17.03 -5.23
C TRP A 24 11.74 17.28 -6.24
N TRP A 25 11.50 16.93 -7.49
CA TRP A 25 12.48 17.14 -8.55
C TRP A 25 12.75 18.61 -8.79
N THR A 26 14.00 18.90 -9.11
CA THR A 26 14.40 20.19 -9.66
C THR A 26 13.81 20.37 -11.07
N PRO A 27 13.67 21.61 -11.57
CA PRO A 27 13.20 21.85 -12.93
C PRO A 27 13.99 21.05 -13.97
N ILE A 28 13.30 20.57 -15.00
CA ILE A 28 13.89 19.71 -16.01
C ILE A 28 14.96 20.46 -16.82
N ALA A 29 16.17 19.89 -16.91
CA ALA A 29 17.31 20.54 -17.57
C ALA A 29 17.38 20.24 -19.08
N SER A 30 16.68 19.21 -19.56
CA SER A 30 16.67 18.77 -20.97
C SER A 30 15.40 17.99 -21.31
N ASN A 31 15.25 17.50 -22.56
CA ASN A 31 14.02 16.84 -23.05
C ASN A 31 13.82 15.39 -22.54
N TRP A 32 13.74 15.21 -21.23
CA TRP A 32 13.54 13.91 -20.57
C TRP A 32 12.13 13.77 -19.98
N ASP A 33 11.18 14.60 -20.42
CA ASP A 33 9.81 14.66 -19.88
C ASP A 33 9.11 13.30 -19.84
N TYR A 34 9.38 12.44 -20.84
CA TYR A 34 8.89 11.06 -20.85
C TYR A 34 9.34 10.23 -19.62
N ILE A 35 10.59 10.38 -19.19
CA ILE A 35 11.12 9.65 -18.03
C ILE A 35 10.51 10.20 -16.75
N ASP A 36 10.47 11.52 -16.59
CA ASP A 36 9.86 12.17 -15.43
C ASP A 36 8.40 11.73 -15.28
N ASN A 37 7.62 11.79 -16.35
CA ASN A 37 6.23 11.31 -16.36
C ASN A 37 6.12 9.83 -15.99
N THR A 38 7.00 8.99 -16.52
CA THR A 38 7.01 7.55 -16.19
C THR A 38 7.27 7.33 -14.71
N ILE A 39 8.23 8.04 -14.11
CA ILE A 39 8.53 7.91 -12.68
C ILE A 39 7.36 8.43 -11.83
N ILE A 40 6.69 9.52 -12.21
CA ILE A 40 5.50 10.02 -11.50
C ILE A 40 4.40 8.94 -11.49
N ILE A 41 4.15 8.32 -12.65
CA ILE A 41 3.14 7.27 -12.76
C ILE A 41 3.49 6.08 -11.87
N THR A 42 4.73 5.57 -11.95
CA THR A 42 5.19 4.46 -11.11
C THR A 42 5.11 4.81 -9.62
N PHE A 43 5.48 6.02 -9.25
CA PHE A 43 5.41 6.50 -7.86
C PHE A 43 3.97 6.45 -7.34
N TRP A 44 3.00 6.97 -8.09
CA TRP A 44 1.60 6.95 -7.65
C TRP A 44 1.02 5.55 -7.58
N ILE A 45 1.29 4.70 -8.58
CA ILE A 45 0.83 3.31 -8.57
C ILE A 45 1.38 2.57 -7.35
N THR A 46 2.70 2.60 -7.14
CA THR A 46 3.34 1.90 -6.02
C THR A 46 2.95 2.51 -4.67
N GLY A 47 2.82 3.83 -4.57
CA GLY A 47 2.38 4.54 -3.37
C GLY A 47 0.95 4.18 -2.95
N VAL A 48 0.03 4.10 -3.90
CA VAL A 48 -1.36 3.68 -3.63
C VAL A 48 -1.42 2.22 -3.18
N VAL A 49 -0.71 1.32 -3.87
CA VAL A 49 -0.64 -0.11 -3.49
C VAL A 49 -0.03 -0.27 -2.10
N PHE A 50 1.06 0.45 -1.79
CA PHE A 50 1.66 0.49 -0.47
C PHE A 50 0.65 0.89 0.60
N ALA A 51 -0.06 2.00 0.42
CA ALA A 51 -1.06 2.47 1.37
C ALA A 51 -2.19 1.44 1.55
N ALA A 52 -2.71 0.88 0.45
CA ALA A 52 -3.77 -0.12 0.48
C ALA A 52 -3.38 -1.38 1.26
N VAL A 53 -2.20 -1.94 0.99
CA VAL A 53 -1.70 -3.15 1.67
C VAL A 53 -1.48 -2.90 3.16
N VAL A 54 -0.84 -1.79 3.53
CA VAL A 54 -0.55 -1.48 4.93
C VAL A 54 -1.84 -1.19 5.72
N LEU A 55 -2.79 -0.46 5.14
CA LEU A 55 -4.10 -0.23 5.76
C LEU A 55 -4.92 -1.51 5.86
N PHE A 56 -4.85 -2.40 4.87
CA PHE A 56 -5.47 -3.72 4.94
C PHE A 56 -4.89 -4.55 6.08
N MET A 57 -3.56 -4.55 6.25
CA MET A 57 -2.92 -5.20 7.40
C MET A 57 -3.37 -4.59 8.73
N ALA A 58 -3.43 -3.26 8.83
CA ALA A 58 -3.93 -2.57 10.02
C ALA A 58 -5.38 -2.96 10.35
N TYR A 59 -6.23 -3.03 9.31
CA TYR A 59 -7.60 -3.52 9.42
C TYR A 59 -7.64 -4.96 9.92
N CYS A 60 -6.84 -5.87 9.37
CA CYS A 60 -6.79 -7.25 9.81
C CYS A 60 -6.38 -7.38 11.28
N VAL A 61 -5.33 -6.68 11.70
CA VAL A 61 -4.86 -6.65 13.09
C VAL A 61 -5.94 -6.07 14.03
N PHE A 62 -6.69 -5.07 13.59
CA PHE A 62 -7.76 -4.47 14.37
C PHE A 62 -8.99 -5.38 14.49
N ARG A 63 -9.47 -5.90 13.34
CA ARG A 63 -10.72 -6.63 13.17
C ARG A 63 -10.63 -8.08 13.66
N PHE A 64 -9.49 -8.73 13.43
CA PHE A 64 -9.22 -10.13 13.77
C PHE A 64 -8.31 -10.26 14.99
N ARG A 65 -8.22 -9.23 15.84
CA ARG A 65 -7.48 -9.32 17.11
C ARG A 65 -8.01 -10.48 17.96
N HIS A 66 -7.10 -11.13 18.68
CA HIS A 66 -7.46 -12.19 19.61
C HIS A 66 -8.51 -11.72 20.63
N ARG A 67 -9.50 -12.58 20.89
CA ARG A 67 -10.52 -12.44 21.91
C ARG A 67 -10.73 -13.81 22.53
N GLU A 68 -10.92 -13.87 23.84
CA GLU A 68 -11.22 -15.13 24.51
C GLU A 68 -12.44 -15.81 23.86
N GLY A 69 -12.35 -17.11 23.61
CA GLY A 69 -13.40 -17.89 22.94
C GLY A 69 -13.44 -17.77 21.41
N ASN A 70 -12.71 -16.83 20.79
CA ASN A 70 -12.61 -16.78 19.33
C ASN A 70 -11.53 -17.76 18.83
N GLN A 71 -11.94 -18.68 17.97
CA GLN A 71 -11.03 -19.52 17.18
C GLN A 71 -10.95 -19.00 15.75
N ALA A 72 -9.74 -19.03 15.17
CA ALA A 72 -9.56 -18.69 13.78
C ALA A 72 -10.22 -19.78 12.91
N ALA A 73 -10.97 -19.37 11.89
CA ALA A 73 -11.42 -20.30 10.87
C ALA A 73 -10.21 -20.77 10.05
N TYR A 74 -10.05 -22.08 9.93
CA TYR A 74 -8.99 -22.65 9.12
C TYR A 74 -9.46 -22.75 7.66
N GLU A 75 -9.02 -21.80 6.85
CA GLU A 75 -9.33 -21.73 5.41
C GLU A 75 -8.00 -21.60 4.63
N PRO A 76 -7.36 -22.72 4.27
CA PRO A 76 -5.98 -22.71 3.77
C PRO A 76 -5.84 -22.25 2.31
N GLU A 77 -6.86 -22.47 1.47
CA GLU A 77 -6.81 -22.15 0.04
C GLU A 77 -8.08 -21.44 -0.40
N ASN A 78 -7.94 -20.40 -1.23
CA ASN A 78 -9.08 -19.77 -1.88
C ASN A 78 -8.73 -19.45 -3.33
N LYS A 79 -8.94 -20.45 -4.21
CA LYS A 79 -8.63 -20.35 -5.65
C LYS A 79 -9.20 -19.11 -6.31
N ARG A 80 -10.41 -18.68 -5.93
CA ARG A 80 -11.04 -17.49 -6.52
C ARG A 80 -10.30 -16.21 -6.13
N LEU A 81 -9.89 -16.09 -4.86
CA LEU A 81 -9.11 -14.95 -4.37
C LEU A 81 -7.72 -14.94 -5.01
N GLU A 82 -7.05 -16.10 -5.04
CA GLU A 82 -5.72 -16.24 -5.63
C GLU A 82 -5.71 -15.87 -7.12
N TRP A 83 -6.73 -16.31 -7.88
CA TRP A 83 -6.86 -15.95 -9.30
C TRP A 83 -7.04 -14.43 -9.47
N TRP A 84 -7.89 -13.81 -8.65
CA TRP A 84 -8.09 -12.37 -8.67
C TRP A 84 -6.83 -11.59 -8.34
N LEU A 85 -6.13 -11.97 -7.28
CA LEU A 85 -4.86 -11.34 -6.90
C LEU A 85 -3.84 -11.48 -8.02
N THR A 86 -3.72 -12.67 -8.62
CA THR A 86 -2.78 -12.95 -9.71
C THR A 86 -3.04 -12.05 -10.92
N ILE A 87 -4.29 -11.97 -11.41
CA ILE A 87 -4.61 -11.09 -12.55
C ILE A 87 -4.29 -9.62 -12.21
N VAL A 88 -4.75 -9.15 -11.05
CA VAL A 88 -4.60 -7.74 -10.67
C VAL A 88 -3.12 -7.38 -10.57
N THR A 89 -2.30 -8.26 -9.98
CA THR A 89 -0.85 -8.06 -9.95
C THR A 89 -0.21 -8.14 -11.33
N ALA A 90 -0.65 -9.05 -12.21
CA ALA A 90 -0.11 -9.20 -13.56
C ALA A 90 -0.45 -8.02 -14.47
N ILE A 91 -1.56 -7.31 -14.23
CA ILE A 91 -1.88 -6.06 -14.92
C ILE A 91 -1.02 -4.90 -14.39
N GLY A 92 -0.64 -4.94 -13.12
CA GLY A 92 0.15 -3.90 -12.47
C GLY A 92 1.66 -3.99 -12.69
N VAL A 93 2.18 -5.16 -13.11
CA VAL A 93 3.61 -5.42 -13.41
C VAL A 93 3.82 -5.38 -14.92
#